data_AF-A0A9J5XRT4-F1
#
_entry.id   AF-A0A9J5XRT4-F1
#
_cell.length_a   1.000
_cell.length_b   1.000
_cell.length_c   1.000
_cell.angle_alpha   90.00
_cell.angle_beta   90.00
_cell.angle_gamma   90.00
#
_symmetry.space_group_name_H-M   'P 1'
#
loop_
_entity.id
_entity.type
_entity.pdbx_description
1 polymer ?
#
loop_
_entity_poly.entity_id
_entity_poly.type
_entity_poly.pdbx_seq_one_letter_code
_entity_poly.pdbx_strand_id
1 'polypeptide(L)'
;MFDSQKAKRISRRRRTNDILRNSLFLVVAGSDDLANIYFTIGIRRLHYDINAYTDLMVSQASNFVQELYKLGARKIGVFGVPPIGCLPAQRTLAGGFSRGCVVEYNQAAQLANTKLSAAIASLPKNLLQSVLVLISVDFD
;
A
#
# COMPACT_ATOMS: atom_id res chain seq x y z
N MET A 1 32.29 -35.48 4.03
CA MET A 1 32.43 -34.63 2.83
C MET A 1 31.69 -33.32 3.09
N PHE A 2 32.41 -32.23 3.36
CA PHE A 2 31.80 -30.89 3.43
C PHE A 2 31.43 -30.47 2.01
N ASP A 3 30.13 -30.36 1.74
CA ASP A 3 29.66 -29.94 0.43
C ASP A 3 29.88 -28.43 0.26
N SER A 4 30.89 -28.07 -0.51
CA SER A 4 31.24 -26.67 -0.82
C SER A 4 30.09 -25.89 -1.47
N GLN A 5 29.15 -26.57 -2.13
CA GLN A 5 27.95 -25.93 -2.68
C GLN A 5 26.97 -25.53 -1.57
N LYS A 6 26.82 -26.36 -0.54
CA LYS A 6 26.00 -26.04 0.65
C LYS A 6 26.57 -24.83 1.39
N ALA A 7 27.89 -24.75 1.55
CA ALA A 7 28.54 -23.59 2.17
C ALA A 7 28.33 -22.29 1.36
N LYS A 8 28.47 -22.34 0.03
CA LYS A 8 28.18 -21.20 -0.87
C LYS A 8 26.73 -20.74 -0.78
N ARG A 9 25.76 -21.67 -0.73
CA ARG A 9 24.33 -21.36 -0.57
C ARG A 9 24.03 -20.68 0.77
N ILE A 10 24.62 -21.16 1.87
CA ILE A 10 24.46 -20.55 3.20
C ILE A 10 25.02 -19.13 3.22
N SER A 11 26.23 -18.93 2.67
CA SER A 11 26.86 -17.61 2.57
C SER A 11 26.01 -16.62 1.75
N ARG A 12 25.51 -17.04 0.59
CA ARG A 12 24.59 -16.22 -0.23
C ARG A 12 23.31 -15.85 0.53
N ARG A 13 22.69 -16.82 1.22
CA ARG A 13 21.46 -16.58 2.00
C ARG A 13 21.69 -15.58 3.15
N ARG A 14 22.82 -15.67 3.85
CA ARG A 14 23.19 -14.69 4.89
C ARG A 14 23.31 -13.29 4.30
N ARG A 15 24.05 -13.16 3.19
CA ARG A 15 24.22 -11.87 2.50
C ARG A 15 22.88 -11.28 2.02
N THR A 16 21.99 -12.11 1.47
CA THR A 16 20.64 -11.67 1.08
C THR A 16 19.85 -11.18 2.29
N ASN A 17 19.83 -11.93 3.39
CA ASN A 17 19.14 -11.52 4.61
C ASN A 17 19.69 -10.20 5.17
N ASP A 18 21.01 -9.99 5.14
CA ASP A 18 21.63 -8.76 5.61
C ASP A 18 21.24 -7.55 4.75
N ILE A 19 21.15 -7.73 3.42
CA ILE A 19 20.66 -6.68 2.51
C ILE A 19 19.20 -6.35 2.83
N LEU A 20 18.32 -7.35 2.86
CA LEU A 20 16.89 -7.15 3.09
C LEU A 20 16.61 -6.53 4.47
N ARG A 21 17.37 -6.92 5.50
CA ARG A 21 17.23 -6.37 6.85
C ARG A 21 17.61 -4.88 6.91
N ASN A 22 18.60 -4.46 6.11
CA ASN A 22 19.15 -3.11 6.17
C ASN A 22 18.51 -2.12 5.19
N SER A 23 17.91 -2.61 4.10
CA SER A 23 17.20 -1.81 3.11
C SER A 23 15.92 -1.17 3.65
N LEU A 24 15.53 -0.04 3.04
CA LEU A 24 14.22 0.60 3.18
C LEU A 24 13.32 0.14 2.03
N PHE A 25 12.12 -0.33 2.37
CA PHE A 25 11.09 -0.72 1.40
C PHE A 25 10.00 0.32 1.40
N LEU A 26 9.70 0.89 0.24
CA LEU A 26 8.63 1.86 0.06
C LEU A 26 7.50 1.19 -0.72
N VAL A 27 6.30 1.16 -0.13
CA VAL A 27 5.11 0.54 -0.70
C VAL A 27 4.13 1.65 -1.06
N VAL A 28 3.76 1.71 -2.34
CA VAL A 28 2.72 2.60 -2.86
C VAL A 28 1.68 1.72 -3.53
N ALA A 29 0.45 1.75 -3.04
CA ALA A 29 -0.64 0.92 -3.55
C ALA A 29 -2.00 1.59 -3.31
N GLY A 30 -2.97 1.30 -4.16
CA GLY A 30 -4.38 1.65 -3.94
C GLY A 30 -4.92 2.85 -4.74
N SER A 31 -4.07 3.74 -5.24
CA SER A 31 -4.53 4.91 -6.02
C SER A 31 -5.27 4.48 -7.29
N ASP A 32 -4.73 3.54 -8.05
CA ASP A 32 -5.33 3.05 -9.29
C ASP A 32 -6.60 2.22 -9.04
N ASP A 33 -6.62 1.46 -7.94
CA ASP A 33 -7.78 0.68 -7.49
C ASP A 33 -9.02 1.58 -7.32
N LEU A 34 -8.85 2.74 -6.70
CA LEU A 34 -9.92 3.72 -6.57
C LEU A 34 -10.13 4.50 -7.86
N ALA A 35 -9.10 5.21 -8.33
CA ALA A 35 -9.21 6.20 -9.40
C ALA A 35 -9.64 5.58 -10.73
N ASN A 36 -9.02 4.46 -11.13
CA ASN A 36 -9.23 3.84 -12.43
C ASN A 36 -10.27 2.72 -12.35
N ILE A 37 -10.15 1.80 -11.38
CA ILE A 37 -10.98 0.59 -11.36
C ILE A 37 -12.35 0.84 -10.71
N TYR A 38 -12.38 1.47 -9.53
CA TYR A 38 -13.63 1.69 -8.79
C TYR A 38 -14.44 2.87 -9.35
N PHE A 39 -13.78 4.01 -9.64
CA PHE A 39 -14.47 5.24 -10.07
C PHE A 39 -14.62 5.35 -11.59
N THR A 40 -13.54 5.21 -12.34
CA THR A 40 -13.56 5.47 -13.81
C THR A 40 -14.21 4.31 -14.58
N ILE A 41 -13.73 3.08 -14.40
CA ILE A 41 -14.27 1.90 -15.08
C ILE A 41 -15.57 1.43 -14.39
N GLY A 42 -15.66 1.57 -13.07
CA GLY A 42 -16.88 1.25 -12.32
C GLY A 42 -17.17 -0.24 -12.11
N ILE A 43 -16.35 -1.14 -12.67
CA ILE A 43 -16.61 -2.59 -12.61
C ILE A 43 -16.67 -3.13 -11.18
N ARG A 44 -15.88 -2.55 -10.26
CA ARG A 44 -15.88 -2.98 -8.86
C ARG A 44 -17.12 -2.54 -8.09
N ARG A 45 -17.81 -1.48 -8.54
CA ARG A 45 -19.07 -1.01 -7.93
C ARG A 45 -20.21 -2.03 -8.07
N LEU A 46 -20.09 -2.97 -9.01
CA LEU A 46 -21.04 -4.07 -9.18
C LEU A 46 -20.93 -5.14 -8.07
N HIS A 47 -19.80 -5.18 -7.37
CA HIS A 47 -19.49 -6.23 -6.39
C HIS A 47 -19.25 -5.68 -4.97
N TYR A 48 -18.82 -4.43 -4.86
CA TYR A 48 -18.43 -3.81 -3.61
C TYR A 48 -18.97 -2.39 -3.55
N ASP A 49 -19.51 -2.01 -2.39
CA ASP A 49 -19.59 -0.59 -2.05
C ASP A 49 -18.19 -0.07 -1.67
N ILE A 50 -18.09 1.24 -1.41
CA ILE A 50 -16.79 1.86 -1.18
C ILE A 50 -16.17 1.42 0.14
N ASN A 51 -16.98 1.09 1.14
CA ASN A 51 -16.49 0.60 2.42
C ASN A 51 -15.87 -0.79 2.26
N ALA A 52 -16.60 -1.73 1.65
CA ALA A 52 -16.12 -3.08 1.42
C ALA A 52 -14.92 -3.12 0.47
N TYR A 53 -14.89 -2.25 -0.54
CA TYR A 53 -13.75 -2.17 -1.46
C TYR A 53 -12.49 -1.65 -0.75
N THR A 54 -12.63 -0.62 0.08
CA THR A 54 -11.50 -0.11 0.88
C THR A 54 -11.04 -1.11 1.94
N ASP A 55 -11.93 -1.93 2.51
CA ASP A 55 -11.55 -3.04 3.40
C ASP A 55 -10.70 -4.09 2.66
N LEU A 56 -11.12 -4.47 1.46
CA LEU A 56 -10.37 -5.38 0.60
C LEU A 56 -8.98 -4.81 0.29
N MET A 57 -8.89 -3.56 -0.14
CA MET A 57 -7.61 -2.90 -0.45
C MET A 57 -6.66 -2.90 0.76
N VAL A 58 -7.16 -2.54 1.94
CA VAL A 58 -6.36 -2.49 3.17
C VAL A 58 -5.92 -3.88 3.62
N SER A 59 -6.77 -4.89 3.46
CA SER A 59 -6.40 -6.29 3.71
C SER A 59 -5.25 -6.73 2.81
N GLN A 60 -5.34 -6.45 1.50
CA GLN A 60 -4.30 -6.79 0.53
C GLN A 60 -2.98 -6.05 0.83
N ALA A 61 -3.03 -4.75 1.14
CA ALA A 61 -1.85 -3.99 1.52
C ALA A 61 -1.20 -4.53 2.81
N SER A 62 -2.00 -4.85 3.83
CA SER A 62 -1.52 -5.41 5.09
C SER A 62 -0.89 -6.79 4.91
N ASN A 63 -1.46 -7.62 4.03
CA ASN A 63 -0.89 -8.92 3.68
C ASN A 63 0.46 -8.76 2.96
N PHE A 64 0.55 -7.84 2.01
CA PHE A 64 1.80 -7.56 1.29
C PHE A 64 2.92 -7.09 2.23
N VAL A 65 2.62 -6.22 3.20
CA VAL A 65 3.59 -5.79 4.23
C VAL A 65 4.09 -6.99 5.06
N GLN A 66 3.19 -7.90 5.44
CA GLN A 66 3.57 -9.12 6.16
C GLN A 66 4.42 -10.06 5.30
N GLU A 67 4.17 -10.14 4.00
CA GLU A 67 4.99 -10.92 3.06
C GLU A 67 6.39 -10.34 2.92
N LEU A 68 6.53 -9.02 2.76
CA LEU A 68 7.83 -8.35 2.77
C LEU A 68 8.60 -8.64 4.07
N TYR A 69 7.91 -8.58 5.21
CA TYR A 69 8.50 -8.91 6.50
C TYR A 69 8.98 -10.38 6.56
N LYS A 70 8.17 -11.33 6.09
CA LYS A 70 8.53 -12.76 6.02
C LYS A 70 9.77 -13.00 5.15
N LEU A 71 9.95 -12.20 4.10
CA LEU A 71 11.11 -12.25 3.21
C LEU A 71 12.38 -11.64 3.84
N GLY A 72 12.25 -10.83 4.88
CA GLY A 72 13.39 -10.27 5.62
C GLY A 72 13.40 -8.74 5.73
N ALA A 73 12.42 -8.05 5.14
CA ALA A 73 12.29 -6.60 5.27
C ALA A 73 12.05 -6.22 6.74
N ARG A 74 12.73 -5.18 7.21
CA ARG A 74 12.55 -4.64 8.58
C ARG A 74 12.26 -3.16 8.62
N LYS A 75 12.48 -2.41 7.54
CA LYS A 75 12.16 -0.97 7.46
C LYS A 75 11.21 -0.78 6.29
N ILE A 76 9.94 -0.54 6.57
CA ILE A 76 8.88 -0.46 5.56
C ILE A 76 8.13 0.86 5.74
N GLY A 77 8.09 1.67 4.69
CA GLY A 77 7.22 2.84 4.58
C GLY A 77 6.06 2.52 3.64
N VAL A 78 4.83 2.76 4.07
CA VAL A 78 3.63 2.57 3.25
C VAL A 78 3.03 3.95 2.99
N PHE A 79 2.86 4.32 1.74
CA PHE A 79 2.22 5.59 1.38
C PHE A 79 0.70 5.48 1.47
N GLY A 80 0.08 6.51 2.03
CA GLY A 80 -1.36 6.73 1.91
C GLY A 80 -1.74 7.05 0.46
N VAL A 81 -3.01 6.82 0.14
CA VAL A 81 -3.62 7.21 -1.12
C VAL A 81 -3.73 8.75 -1.17
N PRO A 82 -3.23 9.42 -2.22
CA PRO A 82 -3.31 10.87 -2.38
C PRO A 82 -4.75 11.35 -2.61
N PRO A 83 -5.00 12.67 -2.71
CA PRO A 83 -6.26 13.24 -3.18
C PRO A 83 -6.55 12.88 -4.65
N ILE A 84 -7.00 11.65 -4.90
CA ILE A 84 -7.22 11.10 -6.24
C ILE A 84 -8.27 11.86 -7.07
N GLY A 85 -9.20 12.56 -6.42
CA GLY A 85 -10.18 13.42 -7.08
C GLY A 85 -9.55 14.66 -7.70
N CYS A 86 -8.35 15.04 -7.30
CA CYS A 86 -7.59 16.16 -7.85
C CYS A 86 -6.63 15.75 -8.98
N LEU A 87 -6.55 14.47 -9.33
CA LEU A 87 -5.72 14.00 -10.45
C LEU A 87 -6.22 14.61 -11.77
N PRO A 88 -5.31 14.98 -12.71
CA PRO A 88 -5.71 15.63 -13.96
C PRO A 88 -6.76 14.86 -14.77
N ALA A 89 -6.68 13.53 -14.81
CA ALA A 89 -7.66 12.70 -15.51
C ALA A 89 -9.04 12.75 -14.82
N GLN A 90 -9.10 12.66 -13.49
CA GLN A 90 -10.33 12.63 -12.71
C GLN A 90 -11.02 14.00 -12.73
N ARG A 91 -10.24 15.08 -12.67
CA ARG A 91 -10.73 16.45 -12.90
C ARG A 91 -11.33 16.61 -14.30
N THR A 92 -10.72 16.00 -15.31
CA THR A 92 -11.21 16.06 -16.69
C THR A 92 -12.47 15.22 -16.92
N LEU A 93 -12.53 14.02 -16.33
CA LEU A 93 -13.61 13.06 -16.55
C LEU A 93 -14.82 13.29 -15.65
N ALA A 94 -14.62 13.77 -14.43
CA ALA A 94 -15.64 13.83 -13.39
C ALA A 94 -15.68 15.17 -12.62
N GLY A 95 -14.79 16.12 -12.92
CA GLY A 95 -14.71 17.42 -12.24
C GLY A 95 -15.71 18.49 -12.73
N GLY A 96 -16.66 18.13 -13.59
CA GLY A 96 -17.64 19.05 -14.17
C GLY A 96 -17.02 20.14 -15.05
N PHE A 97 -17.78 21.21 -15.32
CA PHE A 97 -17.34 22.31 -16.20
C PHE A 97 -16.07 23.02 -15.71
N SER A 98 -15.92 23.19 -14.40
CA SER A 98 -14.75 23.83 -13.80
C SER A 98 -13.53 22.91 -13.72
N ARG A 99 -13.69 21.62 -14.05
CA ARG A 99 -12.67 20.58 -13.84
C ARG A 99 -12.13 20.64 -12.40
N GLY A 100 -13.03 20.77 -11.44
CA GLY A 100 -12.70 20.80 -10.01
C GLY A 100 -12.26 19.43 -9.49
N CYS A 101 -11.75 19.39 -8.26
CA CYS A 101 -11.50 18.12 -7.58
C CYS A 101 -12.82 17.39 -7.28
N VAL A 102 -12.84 16.09 -7.48
CA VAL A 102 -14.01 15.25 -7.20
C VAL A 102 -14.04 14.87 -5.72
N VAL A 103 -14.96 15.48 -4.97
CA VAL A 103 -15.06 15.34 -3.50
C VAL A 103 -15.25 13.88 -3.07
N GLU A 104 -16.16 13.15 -3.73
CA GLU A 104 -16.44 11.73 -3.44
C GLU A 104 -15.17 10.87 -3.55
N TYR A 105 -14.29 11.17 -4.51
CA TYR A 105 -13.08 10.37 -4.75
C TYR A 105 -12.04 10.64 -3.67
N ASN A 106 -11.93 11.90 -3.22
CA ASN A 106 -11.08 12.27 -2.10
C ASN A 106 -11.58 11.68 -0.78
N GLN A 107 -12.89 11.65 -0.55
CA GLN A 107 -13.48 11.00 0.63
C GLN A 107 -13.17 9.50 0.65
N ALA A 108 -13.24 8.82 -0.50
CA ALA A 108 -12.84 7.42 -0.61
C ALA A 108 -11.35 7.20 -0.30
N ALA A 109 -10.46 8.08 -0.76
CA ALA A 109 -9.04 8.03 -0.40
C ALA A 109 -8.80 8.27 1.10
N GLN A 110 -9.49 9.23 1.71
CA GLN A 110 -9.42 9.48 3.16
C GLN A 110 -9.92 8.28 3.97
N LEU A 111 -11.00 7.64 3.54
CA LEU A 111 -11.51 6.42 4.14
C LEU A 111 -10.48 5.29 4.08
N ALA A 112 -9.90 5.05 2.90
CA ALA A 112 -8.85 4.05 2.71
C ALA A 112 -7.65 4.34 3.62
N ASN A 113 -7.21 5.60 3.71
CA ASN A 113 -6.08 6.01 4.55
C ASN A 113 -6.35 5.84 6.04
N THR A 114 -7.57 6.14 6.49
CA THR A 114 -7.98 5.93 7.89
C THR A 114 -7.89 4.45 8.25
N LYS A 115 -8.44 3.58 7.40
CA LYS A 115 -8.39 2.12 7.58
C LYS A 115 -6.97 1.57 7.50
N LEU A 116 -6.19 2.04 6.52
CA LEU A 116 -4.79 1.65 6.34
C LEU A 116 -3.95 2.04 7.55
N SER A 117 -4.11 3.27 8.06
CA SER A 117 -3.42 3.74 9.26
C SER A 117 -3.69 2.82 10.46
N ALA A 118 -4.95 2.49 10.71
CA ALA A 118 -5.33 1.58 11.79
C ALA A 118 -4.72 0.17 11.59
N ALA A 119 -4.76 -0.37 10.38
CA ALA A 119 -4.19 -1.68 10.07
C ALA A 119 -2.66 -1.70 10.25
N ILE A 120 -1.97 -0.72 9.69
CA ILE A 120 -0.51 -0.56 9.80
C ILE A 120 -0.08 -0.37 11.25
N ALA A 121 -0.79 0.42 12.06
CA ALA A 121 -0.51 0.60 13.48
C ALA A 121 -0.71 -0.68 14.31
N SER A 122 -1.55 -1.61 13.83
CA SER A 122 -1.81 -2.89 14.51
C SER A 122 -0.75 -3.97 14.25
N LEU A 123 -0.06 -3.92 13.11
CA LEU A 123 0.90 -4.94 12.68
C LEU A 123 2.16 -5.06 13.55
N PRO A 124 2.80 -3.99 14.06
CA PRO A 124 4.03 -4.08 14.85
C PRO A 124 3.94 -5.00 16.06
N LYS A 125 2.73 -5.23 16.63
CA LYS A 125 2.50 -6.17 17.73
C LYS A 125 3.00 -7.59 17.41
N ASN A 126 3.01 -7.96 16.12
CA ASN A 126 3.40 -9.28 15.64
C ASN A 126 4.68 -9.28 14.77
N LEU A 127 5.24 -8.10 14.47
CA LEU A 127 6.40 -7.93 13.58
C LEU A 127 7.63 -7.43 14.36
N LEU A 128 8.24 -8.32 15.15
CA LEU A 128 9.41 -8.00 15.98
C LEU A 128 10.57 -7.41 15.17
N GLN A 129 11.25 -6.43 15.76
CA GLN A 129 12.42 -5.75 15.17
C GLN A 129 12.12 -5.07 13.82
N SER A 130 10.87 -4.69 13.56
CA SER A 130 10.49 -3.92 12.38
C SER A 130 10.16 -2.47 12.72
N VAL A 131 10.41 -1.59 11.76
CA VAL A 131 9.94 -0.21 11.72
C VAL A 131 8.98 -0.13 10.55
N LEU A 132 7.71 0.12 10.88
CA LEU A 132 6.65 0.28 9.90
C LEU A 132 6.03 1.66 10.10
N VAL A 133 6.01 2.47 9.04
CA VAL A 133 5.49 3.83 9.07
C VAL A 133 4.49 4.03 7.94
N LEU A 134 3.37 4.68 8.26
CA LEU A 134 2.49 5.24 7.23
C LEU A 134 3.06 6.61 6.85
N ILE A 135 3.21 6.85 5.54
CA ILE A 135 3.64 8.12 4.97
C ILE A 135 2.38 8.81 4.44
N SER A 136 1.98 9.88 5.11
CA SER A 136 0.86 10.71 4.66
C SER A 136 1.19 11.38 3.33
N VAL A 137 0.20 11.43 2.45
CA VAL A 137 0.24 12.19 1.20
C VAL A 137 -0.92 13.17 1.28
N ASP A 138 -0.60 14.44 1.46
CA ASP A 138 -1.52 15.42 2.02
C ASP A 138 -2.70 15.78 1.09
N PHE A 139 -3.79 16.18 1.73
CA PHE A 139 -4.99 16.77 1.15
C PHE A 139 -4.97 18.26 1.51
N ASP A 140 -4.13 19.04 0.85
CA ASP A 140 -4.12 20.51 1.00
C ASP A 140 -5.35 21.15 0.32
#